data_AF-A0A1E2V8M6-F1
#
_entry.id   AF-A0A1E2V8M6-F1
#
_cell.length_a   1.000
_cell.length_b   1.000
_cell.length_c   1.000
_cell.angle_alpha   90.00
_cell.angle_beta   90.00
_cell.angle_gamma   90.00
#
_symmetry.space_group_name_H-M   'P 1'
#
loop_
_entity.id
_entity.type
_entity.pdbx_description
1 polymer ?
#
loop_
_entity_poly.entity_id
_entity_poly.type
_entity_poly.pdbx_seq_one_letter_code
_entity_poly.pdbx_strand_id
1 'polypeptide(L)'
;MSQSLSVDRVISTAPADYTVLIDVFGALFAKTENTLLVAGSDEPFYQAARSSDDCHQVIFAHGFFNSALHEVAHWCIAGLKRRQKDDYGYWYAPDGRNTEQQRQFERVEIRPQALEQCFTWACGRSFMVSADNLSGEPGSTASFERAVHELTLRMLDDVTLMPPRGRQFFDALCEQYHRPLAAWHDQIKQTIRTRLQFLQQAFPDYSVSEEIEEL
;
A
#
# COMPACT_ATOMS: atom_id res chain seq x y z
N MET A 1 0.27 -36.79 -20.22
CA MET A 1 0.90 -36.86 -18.88
C MET A 1 0.87 -35.46 -18.29
N SER A 2 -0.22 -35.14 -17.59
CA SER A 2 -0.37 -33.86 -16.88
C SER A 2 0.35 -33.96 -15.55
N GLN A 3 1.34 -33.10 -15.31
CA GLN A 3 1.78 -32.83 -13.96
C GLN A 3 1.15 -31.53 -13.50
N SER A 4 0.22 -31.68 -12.55
CA SER A 4 -0.34 -30.61 -11.73
C SER A 4 0.78 -30.03 -10.88
N LEU A 5 1.22 -28.82 -11.18
CA LEU A 5 2.06 -28.03 -10.26
C LEU A 5 1.13 -27.36 -9.26
N SER A 6 0.77 -28.09 -8.21
CA SER A 6 0.20 -27.52 -7.00
C SER A 6 1.31 -26.77 -6.27
N VAL A 7 1.40 -25.46 -6.48
CA VAL A 7 2.16 -24.57 -5.60
C VAL A 7 1.29 -24.40 -4.36
N ASP A 8 1.54 -25.23 -3.35
CA ASP A 8 0.97 -25.05 -2.02
C ASP A 8 1.45 -23.71 -1.48
N ARG A 9 0.63 -22.67 -1.69
CA ARG A 9 0.80 -21.37 -1.05
C ARG A 9 0.63 -21.62 0.44
N VAL A 10 1.70 -21.45 1.21
CA VAL A 10 1.60 -21.26 2.66
C VAL A 10 0.93 -19.90 2.88
N ILE A 11 -0.40 -19.86 2.74
CA ILE A 11 -1.24 -18.73 3.15
C ILE A 11 -1.38 -18.88 4.66
N SER A 12 -0.93 -17.87 5.41
CA SER A 12 -1.21 -17.81 6.84
C SER A 12 -2.72 -17.81 7.05
N THR A 13 -3.24 -18.82 7.75
CA THR A 13 -4.65 -18.97 8.14
C THR A 13 -4.98 -18.24 9.45
N ALA A 14 -4.00 -17.51 10.02
CA ALA A 14 -4.22 -16.72 11.23
C ALA A 14 -5.19 -15.57 10.94
N PRO A 15 -6.17 -15.30 11.84
CA PRO A 15 -7.05 -14.16 11.70
C PRO A 15 -6.23 -12.87 11.58
N ALA A 16 -6.69 -11.97 10.71
CA ALA A 16 -6.00 -10.72 10.42
C ALA A 16 -6.19 -9.74 11.59
N ASP A 17 -5.36 -9.88 12.62
CA ASP A 17 -5.44 -8.99 13.78
C ASP A 17 -4.79 -7.64 13.46
N TYR A 18 -5.62 -6.64 13.23
CA TYR A 18 -5.17 -5.29 12.92
C TYR A 18 -4.58 -4.59 14.16
N THR A 19 -4.83 -5.06 15.38
CA THR A 19 -4.30 -4.38 16.59
C THR A 19 -2.78 -4.43 16.62
N VAL A 20 -2.18 -5.47 16.05
CA VAL A 20 -0.72 -5.56 15.86
C VAL A 20 -0.19 -4.38 15.03
N LEU A 21 -0.93 -3.92 14.03
CA LEU A 21 -0.54 -2.76 13.22
C LEU A 21 -0.63 -1.46 14.04
N ILE A 22 -1.64 -1.34 14.90
CA ILE A 22 -1.78 -0.21 15.83
C ILE A 22 -0.60 -0.17 16.79
N ASP A 23 -0.24 -1.31 17.38
CA ASP A 23 0.86 -1.41 18.33
C ASP A 23 2.22 -1.08 17.69
N VAL A 24 2.50 -1.66 16.52
CA VAL A 24 3.74 -1.39 15.75
C VAL A 24 3.81 0.09 15.35
N PHE A 25 2.72 0.64 14.80
CA PHE A 25 2.68 2.05 14.39
C PHE A 25 2.86 2.99 15.60
N GLY A 26 2.14 2.73 16.69
CA GLY A 26 2.22 3.53 17.92
C GLY A 26 3.62 3.52 18.53
N ALA A 27 4.27 2.36 18.58
CA ALA A 27 5.64 2.24 19.08
C ALA A 27 6.65 3.08 18.28
N LEU A 28 6.46 3.18 16.96
CA LEU A 28 7.35 3.94 16.08
C LEU A 28 7.06 5.44 16.07
N PHE A 29 5.79 5.83 16.02
CA PHE A 29 5.37 7.16 15.54
C PHE A 29 4.59 8.00 16.55
N ALA A 30 4.07 7.42 17.64
CA ALA A 30 3.30 8.19 18.61
C ALA A 30 4.11 9.34 19.22
N LYS A 31 5.40 9.10 19.52
CA LYS A 31 6.28 10.11 20.12
C LYS A 31 7.01 10.98 19.10
N THR A 32 7.50 10.37 18.02
CA THR A 32 8.39 11.04 17.05
C THR A 32 7.61 11.87 16.03
N GLU A 33 6.39 11.44 15.70
CA GLU A 33 5.54 12.07 14.68
C GLU A 33 4.19 12.55 15.26
N ASN A 34 4.00 12.45 16.59
CA ASN A 34 2.74 12.81 17.27
C ASN A 34 1.50 12.20 16.58
N THR A 35 1.61 10.97 16.08
CA THR A 35 0.56 10.34 15.26
C THR A 35 0.19 8.97 15.81
N LEU A 36 -1.12 8.68 15.86
CA LEU A 36 -1.68 7.38 16.23
C LEU A 36 -2.40 6.73 15.05
N LEU A 37 -2.41 5.40 15.01
CA LEU A 37 -3.24 4.61 14.10
C LEU A 37 -4.51 4.19 14.85
N VAL A 38 -5.68 4.44 14.27
CA VAL A 38 -6.98 4.30 14.94
C VAL A 38 -7.91 3.47 14.06
N ALA A 39 -8.55 2.45 14.64
CA ALA A 39 -9.62 1.71 13.98
C ALA A 39 -10.90 2.56 13.94
N GLY A 40 -11.30 2.99 12.75
CA GLY A 40 -12.56 3.66 12.49
C GLY A 40 -13.70 2.68 12.22
N SER A 41 -14.93 3.19 12.20
CA SER A 41 -16.14 2.42 11.87
C SER A 41 -16.62 2.64 10.43
N ASP A 42 -16.41 3.85 9.89
CA ASP A 42 -16.92 4.27 8.58
C ASP A 42 -15.77 4.43 7.57
N GLU A 43 -15.66 5.60 6.93
CA GLU A 43 -14.64 5.92 5.93
C GLU A 43 -13.25 6.14 6.55
N PRO A 44 -12.17 5.82 5.82
CA PRO A 44 -10.84 6.19 6.26
C PRO A 44 -10.69 7.71 6.30
N PHE A 45 -9.85 8.21 7.21
CA PHE A 45 -9.63 9.64 7.36
C PHE A 45 -8.31 9.94 8.05
N TYR A 46 -7.62 10.98 7.59
CA TYR A 46 -6.53 11.56 8.37
C TYR A 46 -7.00 12.81 9.12
N GLN A 47 -6.93 12.77 10.45
CA GLN A 47 -7.22 13.92 11.30
C GLN A 47 -5.92 14.59 11.75
N ALA A 48 -5.76 15.87 11.44
CA ALA A 48 -4.64 16.65 11.96
C ALA A 48 -4.89 17.02 13.44
N ALA A 49 -3.83 16.98 14.24
CA ALA A 49 -3.87 17.47 15.63
C ALA A 49 -4.34 18.93 15.66
N ARG A 50 -5.28 19.24 16.55
CA ARG A 50 -5.84 20.60 16.66
C ARG A 50 -5.04 21.51 17.59
N SER A 51 -4.18 20.94 18.41
CA SER A 51 -3.34 21.66 19.37
C SER A 51 -2.10 20.85 19.74
N SER A 52 -1.19 21.43 20.51
CA SER A 52 0.02 20.75 20.99
C SER A 52 -0.23 19.57 21.93
N ASP A 53 -1.40 19.54 22.57
CA ASP A 53 -1.79 18.49 23.52
C ASP A 53 -2.62 17.39 22.86
N ASP A 54 -2.80 17.47 21.54
CA ASP A 54 -3.57 16.53 20.71
C ASP A 54 -2.64 15.76 19.77
N CYS A 55 -3.08 14.58 19.33
CA CYS A 55 -2.33 13.73 18.39
C CYS A 55 -2.99 13.74 17.01
N HIS A 56 -2.19 13.65 15.96
CA HIS A 56 -2.69 13.30 14.64
C HIS A 56 -3.25 11.88 14.67
N GLN A 57 -4.26 11.61 13.85
CA GLN A 57 -4.86 10.27 13.74
C GLN A 57 -4.90 9.82 12.29
N VAL A 58 -4.36 8.65 12.04
CA VAL A 58 -4.58 7.88 10.81
C VAL A 58 -5.71 6.92 11.11
N ILE A 59 -6.90 7.17 10.57
CA ILE A 59 -8.11 6.40 10.85
C ILE A 59 -8.39 5.49 9.67
N PHE A 60 -8.42 4.18 9.89
CA PHE A 60 -8.69 3.19 8.83
C PHE A 60 -10.07 2.55 8.99
N ALA A 61 -10.65 2.11 7.89
CA ALA A 61 -12.05 1.71 7.82
C ALA A 61 -12.30 0.30 8.39
N HIS A 62 -13.45 0.14 9.06
CA HIS A 62 -14.07 -1.13 9.45
C HIS A 62 -13.19 -2.13 10.22
N GLY A 63 -12.08 -1.70 10.83
CA GLY A 63 -11.15 -2.63 11.46
C GLY A 63 -10.51 -3.61 10.46
N PHE A 64 -10.41 -3.26 9.18
CA PHE A 64 -9.82 -4.14 8.18
C PHE A 64 -8.31 -4.00 8.13
N PHE A 65 -7.61 -5.14 8.24
CA PHE A 65 -6.14 -5.19 8.22
C PHE A 65 -5.53 -4.52 6.98
N ASN A 66 -6.09 -4.77 5.80
CA ASN A 66 -5.59 -4.17 4.57
C ASN A 66 -5.88 -2.67 4.52
N SER A 67 -7.02 -2.22 5.05
CA SER A 67 -7.32 -0.78 5.16
C SER A 67 -6.29 -0.09 6.06
N ALA A 68 -5.90 -0.70 7.19
CA ALA A 68 -4.84 -0.15 8.04
C ALA A 68 -3.50 -0.03 7.29
N LEU A 69 -3.09 -1.04 6.53
CA LEU A 69 -1.86 -0.96 5.73
C LEU A 69 -1.93 0.13 4.65
N HIS A 70 -3.07 0.26 3.99
CA HIS A 70 -3.33 1.27 2.97
C HIS A 70 -3.21 2.69 3.55
N GLU A 71 -3.89 2.97 4.68
CA GLU A 71 -3.82 4.28 5.34
C GLU A 71 -2.42 4.62 5.85
N VAL A 72 -1.69 3.65 6.39
CA VAL A 72 -0.29 3.86 6.80
C VAL A 72 0.59 4.17 5.58
N ALA A 73 0.35 3.54 4.43
CA ALA A 73 1.07 3.83 3.20
C ALA A 73 0.81 5.27 2.73
N HIS A 74 -0.44 5.71 2.68
CA HIS A 74 -0.80 7.11 2.39
C HIS A 74 -0.12 8.09 3.34
N TRP A 75 -0.19 7.82 4.65
CA TRP A 75 0.43 8.65 5.66
C TRP A 75 1.95 8.75 5.47
N CYS A 76 2.62 7.66 5.07
CA CYS A 76 4.05 7.61 4.81
C CYS A 76 4.45 8.47 3.59
N ILE A 77 3.61 8.53 2.55
CA ILE A 77 3.82 9.36 1.35
C ILE A 77 3.55 10.84 1.65
N ALA A 78 2.52 11.15 2.45
CA ALA A 78 2.14 12.53 2.74
C ALA A 78 3.25 13.30 3.50
N GLY A 79 3.81 14.33 2.87
CA GLY A 79 4.86 15.18 3.46
C GLY A 79 4.42 16.02 4.66
N LEU A 80 5.37 16.62 5.39
CA LEU A 80 5.11 17.31 6.66
C LEU A 80 4.00 18.37 6.57
N LYS A 81 4.02 19.21 5.53
CA LYS A 81 3.00 20.26 5.32
C LYS A 81 1.60 19.69 5.07
N ARG A 82 1.51 18.52 4.43
CA ARG A 82 0.26 17.82 4.14
C ARG A 82 -0.34 17.26 5.42
N ARG A 83 0.50 16.68 6.30
CA ARG A 83 0.11 16.18 7.63
C ARG A 83 -0.39 17.24 8.62
N GLN A 84 -0.32 18.52 8.26
CA GLN A 84 -0.93 19.61 9.05
C GLN A 84 -2.37 19.93 8.59
N LYS A 85 -2.93 19.14 7.68
CA LYS A 85 -4.28 19.32 7.14
C LYS A 85 -5.04 18.01 7.27
N ASP A 86 -6.32 18.13 7.61
CA ASP A 86 -7.25 17.02 7.51
C ASP A 86 -7.23 16.44 6.09
N ASP A 87 -7.23 15.12 6.04
CA ASP A 87 -7.14 14.30 4.82
C ASP A 87 -6.00 14.70 3.88
N TYR A 88 -4.89 15.12 4.49
CA TYR A 88 -3.69 15.64 3.82
C TYR A 88 -3.95 16.86 2.92
N GLY A 89 -5.15 17.46 2.98
CA GLY A 89 -5.63 18.45 2.03
C GLY A 89 -5.65 17.96 0.58
N TYR A 90 -5.80 16.65 0.36
CA TYR A 90 -6.10 16.12 -0.97
C TYR A 90 -7.55 16.43 -1.36
N TRP A 91 -7.80 16.47 -2.66
CA TRP A 91 -9.14 16.49 -3.20
C TRP A 91 -9.35 15.14 -3.87
N TYR A 92 -10.39 14.42 -3.45
CA TYR A 92 -10.74 13.13 -4.01
C TYR A 92 -11.95 13.28 -4.92
N ALA A 93 -11.87 12.71 -6.13
CA ALA A 93 -13.04 12.45 -6.94
C ALA A 93 -13.74 11.21 -6.38
N PRO A 94 -15.04 11.29 -6.02
CA PRO A 94 -15.78 10.16 -5.48
C PRO A 94 -15.94 9.05 -6.54
N ASP A 95 -16.45 7.90 -6.10
CA ASP A 95 -16.84 6.78 -6.97
C ASP A 95 -17.70 7.24 -8.17
N GLY A 96 -17.64 6.46 -9.27
CA GLY A 96 -18.27 6.85 -10.54
C GLY A 96 -17.34 7.67 -11.45
N ARG A 97 -16.02 7.50 -11.28
CA ARG A 97 -15.00 8.21 -12.07
C ARG A 97 -15.05 7.76 -13.53
N ASN A 98 -14.98 8.74 -14.44
CA ASN A 98 -14.74 8.44 -15.86
C ASN A 98 -13.27 8.01 -16.09
N THR A 99 -12.95 7.58 -17.31
CA THR A 99 -11.60 7.07 -17.65
C THR A 99 -10.48 8.08 -17.35
N GLU A 100 -10.66 9.36 -17.68
CA GLU A 100 -9.62 10.38 -17.43
C GLU A 100 -9.41 10.61 -15.92
N GLN A 101 -10.49 10.73 -15.15
CA GLN A 101 -10.43 10.84 -13.70
C GLN A 101 -9.81 9.60 -13.05
N GLN A 102 -10.10 8.41 -13.60
CA GLN A 102 -9.49 7.18 -13.14
C GLN A 102 -7.98 7.17 -13.38
N ARG A 103 -7.49 7.63 -14.53
CA ARG A 103 -6.04 7.72 -14.79
C ARG A 103 -5.34 8.69 -13.85
N GLN A 104 -6.00 9.78 -13.47
CA GLN A 104 -5.47 10.72 -12.48
C GLN A 104 -5.39 10.09 -11.09
N PHE A 105 -6.42 9.35 -10.68
CA PHE A 105 -6.41 8.58 -9.43
C PHE A 105 -5.29 7.53 -9.43
N GLU A 106 -5.22 6.69 -10.47
CA GLU A 106 -4.21 5.64 -10.58
C GLU A 106 -2.78 6.21 -10.48
N ARG A 107 -2.51 7.36 -11.09
CA ARG A 107 -1.19 8.01 -10.99
C ARG A 107 -0.79 8.34 -9.55
N VAL A 108 -1.70 8.89 -8.76
CA VAL A 108 -1.41 9.25 -7.36
C VAL A 108 -1.38 8.04 -6.43
N GLU A 109 -2.04 6.94 -6.82
CA GLU A 109 -2.10 5.68 -6.08
C GLU A 109 -0.90 4.74 -6.29
N ILE A 110 -0.09 4.94 -7.33
CA ILE A 110 1.05 4.03 -7.62
C ILE A 110 1.98 3.91 -6.42
N ARG A 111 2.39 5.03 -5.81
CA ARG A 111 3.34 5.01 -4.67
C ARG A 111 2.70 4.48 -3.38
N PRO A 112 1.50 4.93 -2.97
CA PRO A 112 0.78 4.34 -1.84
C PRO A 112 0.61 2.82 -1.99
N GLN A 113 0.10 2.33 -3.13
CA GLN A 113 -0.17 0.91 -3.30
C GLN A 113 1.10 0.06 -3.47
N ALA A 114 2.19 0.61 -4.02
CA ALA A 114 3.49 -0.09 -4.01
C ALA A 114 4.05 -0.25 -2.60
N LEU A 115 3.91 0.79 -1.77
CA LEU A 115 4.35 0.73 -0.37
C LEU A 115 3.43 -0.19 0.47
N GLU A 116 2.12 -0.13 0.26
CA GLU A 116 1.14 -1.08 0.82
C GLU A 116 1.48 -2.53 0.45
N GLN A 117 1.86 -2.77 -0.81
CA GLN A 117 2.27 -4.09 -1.26
C GLN A 117 3.52 -4.57 -0.50
N CYS A 118 4.53 -3.70 -0.30
CA CYS A 118 5.71 -4.01 0.50
C CYS A 118 5.31 -4.42 1.94
N PHE A 119 4.44 -3.66 2.60
CA PHE A 119 3.97 -3.96 3.95
C PHE A 119 3.18 -5.28 4.01
N THR A 120 2.31 -5.51 3.03
CA THR A 120 1.48 -6.71 2.93
C THR A 120 2.35 -7.97 2.87
N TRP A 121 3.44 -7.94 2.10
CA TRP A 121 4.39 -9.04 2.02
C TRP A 121 5.25 -9.21 3.28
N ALA A 122 5.64 -8.12 3.94
CA ALA A 122 6.30 -8.16 5.24
C ALA A 122 5.43 -8.90 6.29
N CYS A 123 4.11 -8.69 6.25
CA CYS A 123 3.13 -9.42 7.08
C CYS A 123 2.83 -10.85 6.61
N GLY A 124 3.39 -11.30 5.48
CA GLY A 124 3.15 -12.63 4.92
C GLY A 124 1.75 -12.83 4.33
N ARG A 125 1.14 -11.76 3.81
CA ARG A 125 -0.20 -11.75 3.23
C ARG A 125 -0.13 -11.53 1.71
N SER A 126 -1.24 -11.81 1.02
CA SER A 126 -1.38 -11.53 -0.41
C SER A 126 -1.92 -10.13 -0.65
N PHE A 127 -1.37 -9.46 -1.66
CA PHE A 127 -1.77 -8.13 -2.09
C PHE A 127 -2.58 -8.18 -3.39
N MET A 128 -3.54 -7.27 -3.53
CA MET A 128 -4.28 -7.01 -4.77
C MET A 128 -4.40 -5.50 -4.94
N VAL A 129 -4.13 -5.01 -6.15
CA VAL A 129 -4.30 -3.60 -6.51
C VAL A 129 -5.78 -3.23 -6.45
N SER A 130 -6.08 -2.09 -5.83
CA SER A 130 -7.45 -1.55 -5.75
C SER A 130 -7.58 -0.36 -6.70
N ALA A 131 -8.49 -0.46 -7.68
CA ALA A 131 -8.81 0.67 -8.57
C ALA A 131 -9.92 1.57 -8.00
N ASP A 132 -10.54 1.18 -6.89
CA ASP A 132 -11.51 1.94 -6.10
C ASP A 132 -12.59 2.68 -6.92
N ASN A 133 -13.22 2.00 -7.88
CA ASN A 133 -14.24 2.59 -8.74
C ASN A 133 -15.35 1.55 -9.03
N LEU A 134 -16.23 1.37 -8.05
CA LEU A 134 -17.26 0.33 -8.04
C LEU A 134 -18.45 0.65 -8.97
N SER A 135 -18.77 1.94 -9.14
CA SER A 135 -19.90 2.38 -9.98
C SER A 135 -19.50 3.02 -11.31
N GLY A 136 -18.20 3.16 -11.58
CA GLY A 136 -17.67 3.71 -12.83
C GLY A 136 -17.32 2.66 -13.89
N GLU A 137 -16.81 3.16 -15.03
CA GLU A 137 -16.23 2.34 -16.09
C GLU A 137 -14.74 2.70 -16.25
N PRO A 138 -13.86 2.20 -15.35
CA PRO A 138 -12.44 2.57 -15.33
C PRO A 138 -11.66 2.07 -16.56
N GLY A 139 -12.24 1.17 -17.36
CA GLY A 139 -11.54 0.43 -18.39
C GLY A 139 -10.52 -0.53 -17.78
N SER A 140 -9.47 -0.88 -18.55
CA SER A 140 -8.39 -1.72 -18.03
C SER A 140 -7.54 -0.97 -17.01
N THR A 141 -7.20 -1.65 -15.91
CA THR A 141 -6.29 -1.20 -14.85
C THR A 141 -4.92 -1.86 -14.97
N ALA A 142 -4.65 -2.59 -16.06
CA ALA A 142 -3.43 -3.38 -16.22
C ALA A 142 -2.14 -2.52 -16.18
N SER A 143 -2.16 -1.32 -16.78
CA SER A 143 -1.02 -0.38 -16.71
C SER A 143 -0.76 0.09 -15.28
N PHE A 144 -1.83 0.33 -14.51
CA PHE A 144 -1.74 0.73 -13.11
C PHE A 144 -1.19 -0.42 -12.26
N GLU A 145 -1.72 -1.64 -12.42
CA GLU A 145 -1.23 -2.82 -11.72
C GLU A 145 0.25 -3.09 -12.00
N ARG A 146 0.67 -2.96 -13.26
CA ARG A 146 2.08 -3.05 -13.64
C ARG A 146 2.94 -2.01 -12.93
N ALA A 147 2.54 -0.74 -12.96
CA ALA A 147 3.30 0.35 -12.36
C ALA A 147 3.49 0.16 -10.85
N VAL A 148 2.45 -0.29 -10.14
CA VAL A 148 2.52 -0.66 -8.72
C VAL A 148 3.54 -1.77 -8.51
N HIS A 149 3.42 -2.88 -9.25
CA HIS A 149 4.33 -4.02 -9.13
C HIS A 149 5.79 -3.72 -9.48
N GLU A 150 6.03 -2.94 -10.53
CA GLU A 150 7.37 -2.50 -10.93
C GLU A 150 7.99 -1.59 -9.85
N LEU A 151 7.23 -0.66 -9.27
CA LEU A 151 7.72 0.16 -8.16
C LEU A 151 7.97 -0.66 -6.89
N THR A 152 7.11 -1.63 -6.56
CA THR A 152 7.33 -2.56 -5.44
C THR A 152 8.64 -3.32 -5.60
N LEU A 153 8.91 -3.86 -6.79
CA LEU A 153 10.18 -4.54 -7.06
C LEU A 153 11.38 -3.63 -6.81
N ARG A 154 11.33 -2.39 -7.32
CA ARG A 154 12.40 -1.40 -7.09
C ARG A 154 12.59 -1.11 -5.59
N MET A 155 11.51 -0.90 -4.84
CA MET A 155 11.58 -0.65 -3.39
C MET A 155 12.12 -1.84 -2.60
N LEU A 156 11.85 -3.08 -3.01
CA LEU A 156 12.39 -4.27 -2.36
C LEU A 156 13.86 -4.53 -2.74
N ASP A 157 14.25 -4.19 -3.98
CA ASP A 157 15.63 -4.23 -4.44
C ASP A 157 16.50 -3.16 -3.78
N ASP A 158 15.95 -1.96 -3.63
CA ASP A 158 16.57 -0.83 -2.95
C ASP A 158 15.57 -0.20 -1.96
N VAL A 159 15.64 -0.68 -0.73
CA VAL A 159 14.83 -0.23 0.39
C VAL A 159 15.08 1.24 0.79
N THR A 160 16.06 1.93 0.19
CA THR A 160 16.23 3.38 0.36
C THR A 160 15.25 4.20 -0.49
N LEU A 161 14.58 3.58 -1.48
CA LEU A 161 13.50 4.19 -2.26
C LEU A 161 12.19 4.33 -1.49
N MET A 162 12.06 3.62 -0.35
CA MET A 162 10.95 3.83 0.57
C MET A 162 11.10 5.17 1.30
N PRO A 163 10.02 5.93 1.53
CA PRO A 163 10.08 7.09 2.42
C PRO A 163 10.59 6.66 3.81
N PRO A 164 11.34 7.50 4.56
CA PRO A 164 11.96 7.09 5.83
C PRO A 164 10.99 6.44 6.83
N ARG A 165 9.78 6.99 6.97
CA ARG A 165 8.72 6.42 7.82
C ARG A 165 8.20 5.09 7.28
N GLY A 166 8.03 5.00 5.97
CA GLY A 166 7.65 3.75 5.30
C GLY A 166 8.69 2.67 5.54
N ARG A 167 9.99 3.01 5.48
CA ARG A 167 11.07 2.07 5.78
C ARG A 167 11.04 1.60 7.23
N GLN A 168 10.86 2.51 8.18
CA GLN A 168 10.76 2.17 9.61
C GLN A 168 9.60 1.21 9.88
N PHE A 169 8.44 1.47 9.28
CA PHE A 169 7.28 0.60 9.42
C PHE A 169 7.52 -0.77 8.75
N PHE A 170 8.06 -0.79 7.53
CA PHE A 170 8.41 -2.03 6.83
C PHE A 170 9.36 -2.92 7.63
N ASP A 171 10.43 -2.36 8.19
CA ASP A 171 11.40 -3.10 8.99
C ASP A 171 10.75 -3.66 10.26
N ALA A 172 9.95 -2.84 10.97
CA ALA A 172 9.24 -3.30 12.16
C ALA A 172 8.21 -4.40 11.87
N LEU A 173 7.54 -4.36 10.71
CA LEU A 173 6.67 -5.45 10.29
C LEU A 173 7.46 -6.74 10.01
N CYS A 174 8.60 -6.64 9.33
CA CYS A 174 9.48 -7.79 9.10
C CYS A 174 9.92 -8.43 10.42
N GLU A 175 10.25 -7.61 11.43
CA GLU A 175 10.60 -8.07 12.78
C GLU A 175 9.40 -8.70 13.50
N GLN A 176 8.27 -7.99 13.57
CA GLN A 176 7.05 -8.43 14.26
C GLN A 176 6.54 -9.78 13.74
N TYR A 177 6.56 -9.97 12.43
CA TYR A 177 6.11 -11.20 11.78
C TYR A 177 7.21 -12.26 11.64
N HIS A 178 8.43 -12.00 12.12
CA HIS A 178 9.60 -12.89 12.01
C HIS A 178 9.91 -13.28 10.57
N ARG A 179 9.79 -12.31 9.67
CA ARG A 179 9.94 -12.45 8.21
C ARG A 179 10.97 -11.45 7.70
N PRO A 180 12.28 -11.67 7.96
CA PRO A 180 13.31 -10.79 7.42
C PRO A 180 13.24 -10.81 5.88
N LEU A 181 13.40 -9.64 5.24
CA LEU A 181 13.31 -9.48 3.78
C LEU A 181 14.08 -10.57 3.02
N ALA A 182 15.33 -10.84 3.43
CA ALA A 182 16.17 -11.85 2.80
C ALA A 182 15.55 -13.26 2.72
N ALA A 183 14.62 -13.61 3.61
CA ALA A 183 13.97 -14.92 3.63
C ALA A 183 12.88 -15.08 2.56
N TRP A 184 12.30 -13.98 2.07
CA TRP A 184 11.15 -14.02 1.14
C TRP A 184 11.34 -13.18 -0.12
N HIS A 185 12.38 -12.36 -0.20
CA HIS A 185 12.63 -11.42 -1.29
C HIS A 185 12.60 -12.09 -2.67
N ASP A 186 13.38 -13.16 -2.87
CA ASP A 186 13.49 -13.83 -4.17
C ASP A 186 12.16 -14.50 -4.59
N GLN A 187 11.43 -15.07 -3.63
CA GLN A 187 10.12 -15.65 -3.88
C GLN A 187 9.11 -14.60 -4.34
N ILE A 188 9.07 -13.45 -3.67
CA ILE A 188 8.16 -12.36 -4.03
C ILE A 188 8.56 -11.73 -5.35
N LYS A 189 9.86 -11.54 -5.60
CA LYS A 189 10.38 -11.12 -6.91
C LYS A 189 9.88 -12.01 -8.04
N GLN A 190 10.00 -13.33 -7.87
CA GLN A 190 9.53 -14.27 -8.88
C GLN A 190 8.02 -14.19 -9.06
N THR A 191 7.27 -14.09 -7.96
CA THR A 191 5.81 -13.95 -7.98
C THR A 191 5.37 -12.71 -8.77
N ILE A 192 5.98 -11.56 -8.50
CA ILE A 192 5.68 -10.31 -9.19
C ILE A 192 6.10 -10.39 -10.66
N ARG A 193 7.29 -10.90 -10.97
CA ARG A 193 7.76 -11.07 -12.36
C ARG A 193 6.83 -11.94 -13.20
N THR A 194 6.36 -13.05 -12.64
CA THR A 194 5.37 -13.90 -13.32
C THR A 194 4.06 -13.15 -13.56
N ARG A 195 3.59 -12.34 -12.61
CA ARG A 195 2.40 -11.50 -12.81
C ARG A 195 2.62 -10.43 -13.88
N LEU A 196 3.77 -9.76 -13.89
CA LEU A 196 4.12 -8.77 -14.91
C LEU A 196 4.19 -9.39 -16.32
N GLN A 197 4.77 -10.58 -16.46
CA GLN A 197 4.79 -11.31 -17.73
C GLN A 197 3.38 -11.63 -18.22
N PHE A 198 2.50 -12.09 -17.33
CA PHE A 198 1.10 -12.32 -17.66
C PHE A 198 0.42 -11.02 -18.13
N LEU A 199 0.58 -9.91 -17.39
CA LEU A 199 -0.02 -8.62 -17.74
C LEU A 199 0.48 -8.12 -19.10
N GLN A 200 1.78 -8.26 -19.39
CA GLN A 200 2.36 -7.87 -20.68
C GLN A 200 1.83 -8.70 -21.85
N GLN A 201 1.55 -9.99 -21.64
CA GLN A 201 0.99 -10.88 -22.67
C GLN A 201 -0.51 -10.66 -22.88
N ALA A 202 -1.26 -10.45 -21.79
CA ALA A 202 -2.71 -10.25 -21.84
C ALA A 202 -3.10 -8.83 -22.31
N PHE A 203 -2.25 -7.83 -22.06
CA PHE A 203 -2.51 -6.42 -22.37
C PHE A 203 -1.29 -5.74 -23.03
N PRO A 204 -0.92 -6.12 -24.27
CA PRO A 204 0.31 -5.67 -24.92
C PRO A 204 0.35 -4.17 -25.22
N ASP A 205 -0.81 -3.53 -25.44
CA ASP A 205 -0.92 -2.12 -25.82
C ASP A 205 -0.85 -1.14 -24.63
N TYR A 206 -0.71 -1.65 -23.40
CA TYR A 206 -0.66 -0.86 -22.18
C TYR A 206 0.77 -0.82 -21.62
N SER A 207 1.60 0.10 -22.14
CA SER A 207 2.93 0.41 -21.61
C SER A 207 2.87 1.43 -20.48
N VAL A 208 3.69 1.25 -19.43
CA VAL A 208 3.85 2.25 -18.37
C VAL A 208 4.61 3.44 -18.96
N SER A 209 4.01 4.64 -18.96
CA SER A 209 4.71 5.87 -19.33
C SER A 209 5.75 6.21 -18.25
N GLU A 210 6.98 6.55 -18.66
CA GLU A 210 8.17 6.76 -17.81
C GLU A 210 8.07 7.89 -16.76
N GLU A 211 6.94 8.60 -16.63
CA GLU A 211 6.77 9.78 -15.77
C GLU A 211 6.48 9.48 -14.28
N ILE A 212 7.02 8.39 -13.71
CA ILE A 212 6.76 8.02 -12.29
C ILE A 212 7.78 8.66 -11.32
N GLU A 213 8.78 9.41 -11.80
CA GLU A 213 9.87 9.91 -10.95
C GLU A 213 9.56 11.13 -10.06
N GLU A 214 8.51 11.91 -10.31
CA GLU A 214 8.34 13.24 -9.67
C GLU A 214 7.05 13.51 -8.87
N LEU A 215 6.38 12.48 -8.33
CA LEU A 215 5.27 12.67 -7.37
C LEU A 215 5.59 12.16 -5.96
#